data_AF-A0A166NGZ1-F1
#
_entry.id   AF-A0A166NGZ1-F1
#
_cell.length_a   1.000
_cell.length_b   1.000
_cell.length_c   1.000
_cell.angle_alpha   90.00
_cell.angle_beta   90.00
_cell.angle_gamma   90.00
#
_symmetry.space_group_name_H-M   'P 1'
#
loop_
_entity.id
_entity.type
_entity.pdbx_description
1 polymer ?
#
loop_
_entity_poly.entity_id
_entity_poly.type
_entity_poly.pdbx_seq_one_letter_code
_entity_poly.pdbx_strand_id
1 'polypeptide(L)'
;MVVLETASNIIVPDMGDPWRRLREDDFSGVDLSTVSAALVSLIRQMMRRAPGERPDMDAVCAHYVVRRAREAMDRRKGAAAAGILDASPLASEPEGFLEELLSGFTDC
;
A
#
# COMPACT_ATOMS: atom_id res chain seq x y z
N MET A 1 -4.37 7.64 7.00
CA MET A 1 -4.77 6.35 7.62
C MET A 1 -5.60 5.47 6.70
N VAL A 2 -6.27 5.99 5.66
CA VAL A 2 -7.10 5.23 4.72
C VAL A 2 -6.45 3.93 4.22
N VAL A 3 -5.18 3.98 3.78
CA VAL A 3 -4.50 2.79 3.27
C VAL A 3 -4.31 1.71 4.34
N LEU A 4 -3.97 2.09 5.58
CA LEU A 4 -3.85 1.16 6.71
C LEU A 4 -5.19 0.45 6.95
N GLU A 5 -6.28 1.23 7.05
CA GLU A 5 -7.64 0.72 7.26
C GLU A 5 -8.02 -0.33 6.22
N THR A 6 -7.83 -0.01 4.94
CA THR A 6 -8.16 -0.92 3.83
C THR A 6 -7.27 -2.16 3.78
N ALA A 7 -6.00 -2.04 4.18
CA ALA A 7 -5.04 -3.13 4.07
C ALA A 7 -5.16 -4.13 5.23
N SER A 8 -5.41 -3.65 6.45
CA SER A 8 -5.49 -4.49 7.64
C SER A 8 -6.93 -4.82 8.06
N ASN A 9 -7.93 -4.34 7.31
CA ASN A 9 -9.35 -4.53 7.60
C ASN A 9 -9.73 -4.18 9.06
N ILE A 10 -9.17 -3.06 9.55
CA ILE A 10 -9.49 -2.56 10.90
C ILE A 10 -10.53 -1.46 10.82
N ILE A 11 -11.26 -1.24 11.92
CA ILE A 11 -11.98 0.01 12.13
C ILE A 11 -10.99 0.99 12.76
N VAL A 12 -10.75 2.12 12.10
CA VAL A 12 -9.87 3.15 12.66
C VAL A 12 -10.51 3.69 13.94
N PRO A 13 -9.80 3.69 15.07
CA PRO A 13 -10.35 4.21 16.32
C PRO A 13 -10.58 5.71 16.18
N ASP A 14 -11.71 6.21 16.68
CA ASP A 14 -12.05 7.63 16.60
C ASP A 14 -11.25 8.47 17.60
N MET A 15 -11.05 7.95 18.82
CA MET A 15 -10.40 8.63 19.96
C MET A 15 -9.73 7.62 20.91
N GLY A 16 -9.10 8.12 21.97
CA GLY A 16 -8.55 7.31 23.06
C GLY A 16 -7.14 6.75 22.79
N ASP A 17 -6.72 5.79 23.61
CA ASP A 17 -5.36 5.26 23.56
C ASP A 17 -5.02 4.55 22.24
N PRO A 18 -5.90 3.74 21.63
CA PRO A 18 -5.60 3.15 20.31
C PRO A 18 -5.39 4.21 19.22
N TRP A 19 -6.17 5.29 19.25
CA TRP A 19 -6.02 6.42 18.32
C TRP A 19 -4.71 7.18 18.51
N ARG A 20 -4.27 7.33 19.77
CA ARG A 20 -3.02 8.00 20.12
C ARG A 20 -1.81 7.16 19.69
N ARG A 21 -1.82 5.86 19.98
CA ARG A 21 -0.74 4.92 19.61
C ARG A 21 -0.43 4.98 18.11
N LEU A 22 -1.45 4.93 17.27
CA LEU A 22 -1.27 5.03 15.81
C LEU A 22 -0.65 6.36 15.35
N ARG A 23 -0.74 7.44 16.14
CA ARG A 23 -0.14 8.76 15.87
C ARG A 23 1.21 8.95 16.57
N GLU A 24 1.61 7.99 17.39
CA GLU A 24 2.90 7.91 18.08
C GLU A 24 3.78 6.80 17.48
N ASP A 25 3.51 6.43 16.22
CA ASP A 25 4.23 5.40 15.46
C ASP A 25 4.13 3.99 16.06
N ASP A 26 3.15 3.75 16.93
CA ASP A 26 2.88 2.44 17.54
C ASP A 26 1.72 1.72 16.83
N PHE A 27 2.09 0.67 16.09
CA PHE A 27 1.19 -0.20 15.31
C PHE A 27 0.93 -1.55 15.99
N SER A 28 1.36 -1.75 17.24
CA SER A 28 1.23 -3.03 17.96
C SER A 28 -0.22 -3.54 18.09
N GLY A 29 -1.19 -2.62 18.04
CA GLY A 29 -2.63 -2.95 18.10
C GLY A 29 -3.26 -3.32 16.75
N VAL A 30 -2.49 -3.39 15.67
CA VAL A 30 -2.98 -3.72 14.32
C VAL A 30 -2.34 -5.01 13.84
N ASP A 31 -3.15 -5.98 13.42
CA ASP A 31 -2.64 -7.17 12.75
C ASP A 31 -2.23 -6.83 11.31
N LEU A 32 -0.93 -6.94 11.04
CA LEU A 32 -0.32 -6.69 9.73
C LEU A 32 0.32 -7.96 9.15
N SER A 33 0.07 -9.13 9.76
CA SER A 33 0.71 -10.40 9.38
C SER A 33 0.36 -10.85 7.96
N THR A 34 -0.80 -10.44 7.45
CA THR A 34 -1.30 -10.77 6.11
C THR A 34 -0.89 -9.74 5.05
N VAL A 35 -0.28 -8.62 5.46
CA VAL A 35 0.09 -7.51 4.58
C VAL A 35 1.57 -7.66 4.20
N SER A 36 1.91 -7.38 2.93
CA SER A 36 3.31 -7.44 2.49
C SER A 36 4.19 -6.46 3.27
N ALA A 37 5.39 -6.89 3.65
CA ALA A 37 6.35 -6.06 4.40
C ALA A 37 6.68 -4.74 3.66
N ALA A 38 6.72 -4.78 2.34
CA ALA A 38 6.84 -3.62 1.46
C ALA A 38 5.75 -2.57 1.69
N LEU A 39 4.48 -3.00 1.70
CA LEU A 39 3.35 -2.11 1.91
C LEU A 39 3.28 -1.63 3.37
N VAL A 40 3.58 -2.50 4.34
CA VAL A 40 3.69 -2.11 5.76
C VAL A 40 4.75 -1.03 5.95
N SER A 41 5.92 -1.17 5.33
CA SER A 41 6.99 -0.18 5.38
C SER A 41 6.55 1.18 4.82
N LEU A 42 5.87 1.18 3.66
CA LEU A 42 5.34 2.41 3.07
C LEU A 42 4.27 3.06 3.94
N ILE A 43 3.33 2.28 4.49
CA ILE A 43 2.29 2.78 5.40
C ILE A 43 2.92 3.44 6.63
N ARG A 44 3.92 2.80 7.24
CA ARG A 44 4.65 3.36 8.40
C ARG A 44 5.34 4.68 8.05
N GLN A 45 5.98 4.78 6.88
CA GLN A 45 6.59 6.03 6.41
C GLN A 45 5.54 7.14 6.23
N MET A 46 4.41 6.83 5.60
CA MET A 46 3.30 7.78 5.40
C MET A 46 2.66 8.24 6.73
N MET A 47 2.77 7.43 7.79
CA MET A 47 2.13 7.68 9.08
C MET A 47 3.06 8.27 10.14
N ARG A 48 4.32 8.57 9.82
CA ARG A 48 5.30 9.16 10.76
C ARG A 48 4.70 10.28 11.59
N ARG A 49 4.95 10.26 12.91
CA ARG A 49 4.51 11.33 13.81
C ARG A 49 5.03 12.69 13.36
N ALA A 50 6.32 12.78 13.06
CA ALA A 50 6.96 13.98 12.56
C ALA A 50 6.53 14.24 11.10
N PRO A 51 5.87 15.38 10.79
CA PRO A 51 5.38 15.64 9.44
C PRO A 51 6.50 15.71 8.38
N GLY A 52 7.67 16.22 8.74
CA GLY A 52 8.83 16.32 7.84
C GLY A 52 9.51 14.99 7.51
N GLU A 53 9.17 13.92 8.24
CA GLU A 53 9.65 12.56 7.95
C GLU A 53 8.68 11.78 7.04
N ARG A 54 7.50 12.36 6.75
CA ARG A 54 6.54 11.74 5.83
C ARG A 54 7.01 11.97 4.39
N PRO A 55 6.97 10.94 3.53
CA PRO A 55 7.21 11.14 2.11
C PRO A 55 6.14 12.08 1.53
N ASP A 56 6.56 12.94 0.61
CA ASP A 56 5.62 13.67 -0.24
C ASP A 56 4.95 12.72 -1.26
N MET A 57 3.98 13.25 -2.00
CA MET A 57 3.22 12.44 -2.95
C MET A 57 4.10 11.90 -4.08
N ASP A 58 5.07 12.68 -4.53
CA ASP A 58 5.97 12.28 -5.62
C ASP A 58 6.86 11.11 -5.18
N ALA A 59 7.38 11.15 -3.95
CA ALA A 59 8.12 10.04 -3.35
C ALA A 59 7.26 8.79 -3.16
N VAL A 60 5.99 8.94 -2.75
CA VAL A 60 5.04 7.81 -2.67
C VAL A 60 4.79 7.20 -4.06
N CYS A 61 4.56 8.02 -5.08
CA CYS A 61 4.37 7.55 -6.45
C CYS A 61 5.63 6.91 -7.04
N ALA A 62 6.82 7.38 -6.64
CA ALA A 62 8.10 6.84 -7.05
C ALA A 62 8.47 5.53 -6.32
N HIS A 63 7.82 5.21 -5.19
CA HIS A 63 8.05 3.97 -4.47
C HIS A 63 7.84 2.77 -5.40
N TYR A 64 8.81 1.84 -5.41
CA TYR A 64 8.90 0.80 -6.45
C TYR A 64 7.62 -0.05 -6.57
N VAL A 65 6.96 -0.41 -5.46
CA VAL A 65 5.66 -1.12 -5.44
C VAL A 65 4.59 -0.32 -6.17
N VAL A 66 4.46 0.97 -5.86
CA VAL A 66 3.41 1.85 -6.40
C VAL A 66 3.66 2.10 -7.89
N ARG A 67 4.90 2.43 -8.25
CA ARG A 67 5.30 2.63 -9.64
C ARG A 67 5.04 1.38 -10.48
N ARG A 68 5.46 0.19 -10.01
CA ARG A 68 5.26 -1.07 -10.74
C ARG A 68 3.79 -1.45 -10.85
N ALA A 69 3.01 -1.28 -9.77
CA ALA A 69 1.56 -1.49 -9.80
C ALA A 69 0.91 -0.61 -10.88
N ARG A 70 1.29 0.68 -10.93
CA ARG A 70 0.81 1.62 -11.93
C ARG A 70 1.20 1.21 -13.34
N GLU A 71 2.46 0.87 -13.57
CA GLU A 71 2.94 0.41 -14.88
C GLU A 71 2.22 -0.85 -15.34
N ALA A 72 1.94 -1.80 -14.44
CA ALA A 72 1.15 -2.99 -14.76
C ALA A 72 -0.29 -2.63 -15.15
N MET A 73 -0.95 -1.75 -14.39
CA MET A 73 -2.29 -1.26 -14.73
C MET A 73 -2.32 -0.51 -16.07
N ASP A 74 -1.33 0.34 -16.34
CA ASP A 74 -1.22 1.10 -17.59
C ASP A 74 -0.99 0.18 -18.80
N ARG A 75 -0.12 -0.84 -18.66
CA ARG A 75 0.07 -1.90 -19.68
C ARG A 75 -1.25 -2.60 -20.00
N ARG A 76 -2.03 -2.95 -18.98
CA ARG A 76 -3.35 -3.61 -19.15
C ARG A 76 -4.36 -2.70 -19.82
N LYS A 77 -4.44 -1.42 -19.41
CA LYS A 77 -5.32 -0.44 -20.03
C LYS A 77 -5.01 -0.25 -21.52
N GLY A 78 -3.73 -0.24 -21.90
CA GLY A 78 -3.30 -0.17 -23.29
C GLY A 78 -3.59 -1.44 -24.10
N ALA A 79 -3.56 -2.61 -23.45
CA ALA A 79 -3.83 -3.91 -24.07
C ALA A 79 -5.32 -4.31 -24.08
N ALA A 80 -6.16 -3.63 -23.29
CA ALA A 80 -7.58 -3.94 -23.13
C ALA A 80 -8.36 -3.63 -24.42
N ALA A 81 -8.40 -4.60 -25.32
CA ALA A 81 -9.26 -4.60 -26.51
C ALA A 81 -10.70 -5.07 -26.19
N ALA A 82 -10.98 -5.64 -25.01
CA ALA A 82 -12.16 -6.47 -24.77
C ALA A 82 -13.19 -5.94 -23.74
N GLY A 83 -12.92 -4.88 -22.98
CA GLY A 83 -13.93 -4.26 -22.12
C GLY A 83 -13.39 -3.48 -20.92
N ILE A 84 -14.23 -2.62 -20.34
CA ILE A 84 -13.90 -1.75 -19.19
C ILE A 84 -13.40 -2.54 -17.97
N LEU A 85 -13.86 -3.78 -17.80
CA LEU A 85 -13.52 -4.61 -16.65
C LEU A 85 -12.11 -5.20 -16.71
N ASP A 86 -11.56 -5.48 -17.89
CA ASP A 86 -10.23 -6.11 -18.01
C ASP A 86 -9.07 -5.15 -17.69
N ALA A 87 -9.33 -3.86 -17.84
CA ALA A 87 -8.45 -2.76 -17.45
C ALA A 87 -8.72 -2.27 -16.01
N SER A 88 -9.67 -2.88 -15.29
CA SER A 88 -10.06 -2.47 -13.94
C SER A 88 -9.06 -2.96 -12.89
N PRO A 89 -8.80 -2.20 -11.82
CA PRO A 89 -8.09 -2.69 -10.63
C PRO A 89 -8.75 -3.87 -9.91
N LEU A 90 -10.00 -4.21 -10.28
CA LEU A 90 -10.76 -5.34 -9.74
C LEU A 90 -10.70 -6.58 -10.64
N ALA A 91 -10.00 -6.51 -11.77
CA ALA A 91 -9.83 -7.64 -12.65
C ALA A 91 -8.96 -8.71 -11.98
N SER A 92 -9.09 -9.96 -12.43
CA SER A 92 -8.17 -11.01 -11.99
C SER A 92 -6.74 -10.66 -12.41
N GLU A 93 -5.78 -10.90 -11.52
CA GLU A 93 -4.36 -10.76 -11.81
C GLU A 93 -3.78 -12.09 -12.32
N PRO A 94 -2.79 -12.04 -13.22
CA PRO A 94 -2.11 -13.24 -13.69
C PRO A 94 -1.28 -13.88 -12.56
N GLU A 95 -1.04 -15.17 -12.68
CA GLU A 95 -0.15 -15.90 -11.78
C GLU A 95 1.26 -15.28 -11.79
N GLY A 96 1.88 -15.12 -10.61
CA GLY A 96 3.20 -14.50 -10.50
C GLY A 96 3.20 -12.96 -10.40
N PHE A 97 2.04 -12.30 -10.46
CA PHE A 97 1.94 -10.83 -10.44
C PHE A 97 2.54 -10.20 -9.18
N LEU A 98 2.25 -10.77 -8.01
CA LEU A 98 2.75 -10.23 -6.74
C LEU A 98 4.26 -10.43 -6.62
N GLU A 99 4.77 -11.57 -7.10
CA GLU A 99 6.19 -11.88 -7.15
C GLU A 99 6.95 -10.90 -8.07
N GLU A 100 6.41 -10.59 -9.25
CA GLU A 100 6.96 -9.56 -10.15
C GLU A 100 7.00 -8.20 -9.44
N LEU A 101 5.91 -7.82 -8.78
CA LEU A 101 5.74 -6.51 -8.17
C LEU A 101 6.66 -6.32 -6.95
N LEU A 102 6.77 -7.34 -6.12
CA LEU A 102 7.58 -7.35 -4.89
C LEU A 102 9.05 -7.73 -5.14
N SER A 103 9.41 -8.17 -6.34
CA SER A 103 10.78 -8.58 -6.69
C SER A 103 11.82 -7.50 -6.32
N GLY A 104 12.82 -7.87 -5.53
CA GLY A 104 13.87 -6.94 -5.10
C GLY A 104 13.53 -6.09 -3.88
N PHE A 105 12.43 -6.37 -3.16
CA PHE A 105 12.31 -5.92 -1.78
C PHE A 105 13.30 -6.72 -0.91
N THR A 106 14.42 -6.10 -0.58
CA THR A 106 15.28 -6.57 0.53
C THR A 106 14.77 -5.93 1.80
N ASP A 107 14.37 -6.75 2.78
CA ASP A 107 14.06 -6.27 4.14
C ASP A 107 15.21 -5.39 4.64
N CYS A 108 14.90 -4.13 4.95
CA CYS A 108 15.79 -3.21 5.67
C CYS A 108 15.46 -3.24 7.16
#